data_AF-A0A9E4UK01-F1
#
_entry.id   AF-A0A9E4UK01-F1
#
_cell.length_a   1.000
_cell.length_b   1.000
_cell.length_c   1.000
_cell.angle_alpha   90.00
_cell.angle_beta   90.00
_cell.angle_gamma   90.00
#
_symmetry.space_group_name_H-M   'P 1'
#
loop_
_entity.id
_entity.type
_entity.pdbx_description
1 polymer ?
#
loop_
_entity_poly.entity_id
_entity_poly.type
_entity_poly.pdbx_seq_one_letter_code
_entity_poly.pdbx_strand_id
1 'polypeptide(L)'
;MTFEARLAFLIFFFLCWTIVALFPWIAAALYVRGRGAAIALPLAVVAAWAAGVFVPLVGMRDVTGFFISLVAAFLGACVGSIAGIAFARRLKATPARPADAPTDKLGS
;
A
#
# COMPACT_ATOMS: atom_id res chain seq x y z
N MET A 1 -6.44 9.95 31.32
CA MET A 1 -6.53 8.71 30.51
C MET A 1 -5.41 7.77 30.89
N THR A 2 -5.72 6.48 31.08
CA THR A 2 -4.73 5.42 31.36
C THR A 2 -3.95 5.08 30.08
N PHE A 3 -2.78 4.46 30.23
CA PHE A 3 -1.96 4.02 29.09
C PHE A 3 -2.71 3.04 28.19
N GLU A 4 -3.42 2.08 28.80
CA GLU A 4 -4.24 1.08 28.11
C GLU A 4 -5.28 1.71 27.19
N ALA A 5 -6.00 2.74 27.67
CA ALA A 5 -7.00 3.43 26.88
C ALA A 5 -6.40 4.12 25.63
N ARG A 6 -5.20 4.70 25.76
CA ARG A 6 -4.49 5.30 24.62
C ARG A 6 -4.05 4.26 23.60
N LEU A 7 -3.55 3.13 24.09
CA LEU A 7 -3.13 2.02 23.23
C LEU A 7 -4.34 1.43 22.47
N ALA A 8 -5.46 1.20 23.15
CA ALA A 8 -6.69 0.72 22.54
C ALA A 8 -7.19 1.68 21.45
N PHE A 9 -7.13 2.99 21.68
CA PHE A 9 -7.51 4.00 20.69
C PHE A 9 -6.59 3.99 19.46
N LEU A 10 -5.27 3.91 19.66
CA LEU A 10 -4.32 3.79 18.54
C LEU A 10 -4.58 2.53 17.72
N ILE A 11 -4.72 1.38 18.36
CA ILE A 11 -5.01 0.10 17.69
C ILE A 11 -6.31 0.21 16.89
N PHE A 12 -7.35 0.81 17.47
CA PHE A 12 -8.63 1.04 16.78
C PHE A 12 -8.46 1.88 15.51
N PHE A 13 -7.70 2.99 15.58
CA PHE A 13 -7.41 3.81 14.40
C PHE A 13 -6.66 3.04 13.31
N PHE A 14 -5.59 2.34 13.68
CA PHE A 14 -4.84 1.52 12.73
C PHE A 14 -5.71 0.43 12.10
N LEU A 15 -6.61 -0.19 12.88
CA LEU A 15 -7.56 -1.17 12.37
C LEU A 15 -8.53 -0.55 11.36
N CYS A 16 -9.15 0.59 11.70
CA CYS A 16 -10.05 1.31 10.79
C CYS A 16 -9.34 1.70 9.48
N TRP A 17 -8.14 2.28 9.56
CA TRP A 17 -7.37 2.64 8.37
C TRP A 17 -7.01 1.42 7.52
N THR A 18 -6.67 0.29 8.15
CA THR A 18 -6.39 -0.96 7.44
C THR A 18 -7.61 -1.47 6.70
N ILE A 19 -8.78 -1.51 7.36
CA ILE A 19 -10.04 -1.93 6.74
C ILE A 19 -10.37 -1.02 5.56
N VAL A 20 -10.24 0.29 5.72
CA VAL A 20 -10.48 1.26 4.64
C VAL A 20 -9.49 1.07 3.48
N ALA A 21 -8.23 0.75 3.76
CA ALA A 21 -7.20 0.52 2.75
C ALA A 21 -7.45 -0.71 1.88
N LEU A 22 -8.20 -1.70 2.39
CA LEU A 22 -8.54 -2.91 1.63
C LEU A 22 -9.44 -2.61 0.44
N PHE A 23 -10.36 -1.65 0.54
CA PHE A 23 -11.29 -1.32 -0.57
C PHE A 23 -10.56 -0.89 -1.86
N PRO A 24 -9.69 0.14 -1.84
CA PRO A 24 -8.97 0.55 -3.05
C PRO A 24 -7.96 -0.50 -3.50
N TRP A 25 -7.37 -1.27 -2.57
CA TRP A 25 -6.50 -2.38 -2.94
C TRP A 25 -7.26 -3.49 -3.68
N ILE A 26 -8.43 -3.90 -3.20
CA ILE A 26 -9.29 -4.90 -3.86
C ILE A 26 -9.67 -4.39 -5.26
N ALA A 27 -10.12 -3.14 -5.39
CA ALA A 27 -10.46 -2.55 -6.68
C ALA A 27 -9.28 -2.59 -7.65
N ALA A 28 -8.08 -2.21 -7.19
CA ALA A 28 -6.87 -2.23 -7.99
C ALA A 28 -6.42 -3.66 -8.35
N ALA A 29 -6.53 -4.61 -7.42
CA ALA A 29 -6.23 -6.03 -7.63
C ALA A 29 -7.17 -6.65 -8.68
N LEU A 30 -8.46 -6.33 -8.65
CA LEU A 30 -9.45 -6.76 -9.64
C LEU A 30 -9.13 -6.15 -11.01
N TYR A 31 -8.82 -4.85 -11.07
CA TYR A 31 -8.47 -4.17 -12.32
C TYR A 31 -7.26 -4.79 -13.02
N VAL A 32 -6.24 -5.19 -12.25
CA VAL A 32 -5.01 -5.79 -12.78
C VAL A 32 -5.07 -7.34 -12.83
N ARG A 33 -6.25 -7.92 -12.57
CA ARG A 33 -6.49 -9.38 -12.57
C ARG A 33 -5.46 -10.14 -11.70
N GLY A 34 -5.15 -9.60 -10.53
CA GLY A 34 -4.21 -10.19 -9.56
C GLY A 34 -2.72 -10.01 -9.88
N ARG A 35 -2.33 -9.50 -11.06
CA ARG A 35 -0.92 -9.35 -11.44
C ARG A 35 -0.23 -8.25 -10.63
N GLY A 36 0.58 -8.65 -9.65
CA GLY A 36 1.31 -7.71 -8.78
C GLY A 36 0.49 -7.20 -7.59
N ALA A 37 -0.71 -7.75 -7.37
CA ALA A 37 -1.58 -7.37 -6.26
C ALA A 37 -0.97 -7.68 -4.88
N ALA A 38 -0.16 -8.74 -4.77
CA ALA A 38 0.49 -9.14 -3.52
C ALA A 38 1.44 -8.06 -2.96
N ILE A 39 2.20 -7.37 -3.82
CA ILE A 39 3.09 -6.27 -3.41
C ILE A 39 2.30 -4.98 -3.18
N ALA A 40 1.17 -4.81 -3.87
CA ALA A 40 0.33 -3.63 -3.71
C ALA A 40 -0.39 -3.58 -2.35
N LEU A 41 -0.66 -4.73 -1.72
CA LEU A 41 -1.34 -4.80 -0.42
C LEU A 41 -0.55 -4.11 0.70
N PRO A 42 0.71 -4.50 1.01
CA PRO A 42 1.46 -3.84 2.06
C PRO A 42 1.70 -2.36 1.76
N LEU A 43 1.92 -1.99 0.48
CA LEU A 43 2.07 -0.58 0.11
C LEU A 43 0.78 0.23 0.34
N ALA A 44 -0.39 -0.33 0.01
CA ALA A 44 -1.67 0.32 0.24
C ALA A 44 -1.90 0.58 1.73
N VAL A 45 -1.62 -0.41 2.58
CA VAL A 45 -1.79 -0.31 4.03
C VAL A 45 -0.82 0.72 4.63
N VAL A 46 0.47 0.67 4.27
CA VAL A 46 1.46 1.64 4.78
C VAL A 46 1.13 3.07 4.34
N ALA A 47 0.71 3.27 3.09
CA ALA A 47 0.30 4.58 2.60
C ALA A 47 -0.98 5.09 3.29
N ALA A 48 -1.93 4.20 3.58
CA ALA A 48 -3.12 4.53 4.35
C ALA A 48 -2.79 4.97 5.77
N TRP A 49 -1.90 4.26 6.45
CA TRP A 49 -1.44 4.62 7.79
C TRP A 49 -0.72 5.96 7.79
N ALA A 50 0.21 6.17 6.86
CA ALA A 50 0.95 7.43 6.74
C ALA A 50 0.01 8.63 6.53
N ALA A 51 -1.00 8.50 5.66
CA ALA A 51 -1.99 9.54 5.42
C ALA A 51 -2.95 9.73 6.61
N GLY A 52 -3.42 8.63 7.21
CA GLY A 52 -4.34 8.64 8.35
C GLY A 52 -3.73 9.32 9.60
N VAL A 53 -2.46 9.04 9.90
CA VAL A 53 -1.73 9.65 11.03
C VAL A 53 -1.56 11.16 10.85
N PHE A 54 -1.54 11.67 9.62
CA PHE A 54 -1.33 13.09 9.37
C PHE A 54 -2.46 13.97 9.95
N VAL A 55 -3.69 13.47 9.97
CA VAL A 55 -4.88 14.22 10.44
C VAL A 55 -4.83 14.56 11.94
N PRO A 56 -4.58 13.61 12.86
CA PRO A 56 -4.40 13.93 14.27
C PRO A 56 -3.13 14.76 14.54
N LEU A 57 -2.10 14.67 13.68
CA LEU A 57 -0.90 15.52 13.78
C LEU A 57 -1.18 16.99 13.46
N VAL A 58 -2.13 17.26 12.55
CA VAL A 58 -2.62 18.62 12.23
C VAL A 58 -3.55 19.18 13.34
N GLY A 59 -3.81 18.40 14.40
CA GLY A 59 -4.51 18.86 15.60
C GLY A 59 -6.02 18.61 15.59
N MET A 60 -6.56 17.95 14.55
CA MET A 60 -7.98 17.59 14.49
C MET A 60 -8.24 16.32 15.32
N ARG A 61 -8.65 16.49 16.58
CA ARG A 61 -8.83 15.39 17.55
C ARG A 61 -10.28 15.03 17.84
N ASP A 62 -11.22 15.73 17.21
CA ASP A 62 -12.65 15.52 17.38
C ASP A 62 -13.20 14.46 16.42
N VAL A 63 -14.48 14.15 16.55
CA VAL A 63 -15.22 13.20 15.70
C VAL A 63 -15.03 13.52 14.20
N THR A 64 -15.02 14.79 13.82
CA THR A 64 -14.75 15.23 12.44
C THR A 64 -13.35 14.85 11.99
N GLY A 65 -12.35 15.00 12.85
CA GLY A 65 -10.96 14.59 12.58
C GLY A 65 -10.84 13.10 12.34
N PHE A 66 -11.62 12.27 13.04
CA PHE A 66 -11.69 10.83 12.76
C PHE A 66 -12.16 10.55 11.32
N PHE A 67 -13.28 11.12 10.88
CA PHE A 67 -13.78 10.90 9.51
C PHE A 67 -12.80 11.42 8.45
N ILE A 68 -12.18 12.58 8.67
CA ILE A 68 -11.16 13.11 7.76
C ILE A 68 -9.94 12.16 7.71
N SER A 69 -9.55 11.55 8.83
CA SER A 69 -8.47 10.55 8.85
C SER A 69 -8.81 9.30 8.02
N LEU A 70 -10.08 8.88 7.98
CA LEU A 70 -10.53 7.77 7.15
C LEU A 70 -10.45 8.13 5.66
N VAL A 71 -10.88 9.34 5.28
CA VAL A 71 -10.77 9.82 3.90
C VAL A 71 -9.31 9.94 3.49
N ALA A 72 -8.46 10.50 4.34
CA ALA A 72 -7.02 10.59 4.11
C ALA A 72 -6.39 9.20 3.92
N ALA A 73 -6.72 8.25 4.81
CA ALA A 73 -6.26 6.87 4.71
C ALA A 73 -6.73 6.20 3.41
N PHE A 74 -7.98 6.42 2.99
CA PHE A 74 -8.50 5.91 1.72
C PHE A 74 -7.72 6.46 0.52
N LEU A 75 -7.49 7.77 0.47
CA LEU A 75 -6.71 8.41 -0.60
C LEU A 75 -5.26 7.92 -0.60
N GLY A 76 -4.64 7.80 0.58
CA GLY A 76 -3.32 7.20 0.75
C GLY A 76 -3.26 5.78 0.20
N ALA A 77 -4.26 4.94 0.52
CA ALA A 77 -4.36 3.58 0.03
C ALA A 77 -4.55 3.49 -1.49
N CYS A 78 -5.31 4.41 -2.11
CA CYS A 78 -5.41 4.52 -3.57
C CYS A 78 -4.02 4.73 -4.20
N VAL A 79 -3.28 5.73 -3.69
CA VAL A 79 -1.93 6.04 -4.18
C VAL A 79 -0.98 4.86 -3.95
N GLY A 80 -1.00 4.27 -2.75
CA GLY A 80 -0.18 3.10 -2.41
C GLY A 80 -0.48 1.88 -3.28
N SER A 81 -1.75 1.62 -3.57
CA SER A 81 -2.17 0.52 -4.45
C SER A 81 -1.66 0.71 -5.87
N ILE A 82 -1.82 1.92 -6.43
CA ILE A 82 -1.33 2.26 -7.78
C ILE A 82 0.19 2.16 -7.84
N ALA A 83 0.89 2.72 -6.84
CA ALA A 83 2.34 2.67 -6.74
C ALA A 83 2.85 1.22 -6.63
N GLY A 84 2.21 0.38 -5.81
CA GLY A 84 2.59 -1.02 -5.64
C GLY A 84 2.41 -1.85 -6.91
N ILE A 85 1.32 -1.60 -7.66
CA ILE A 85 1.12 -2.22 -8.97
C ILE A 85 2.18 -1.74 -9.97
N ALA A 86 2.46 -0.44 -10.03
CA ALA A 86 3.46 0.12 -10.92
C ALA A 86 4.87 -0.44 -10.61
N PHE A 87 5.20 -0.56 -9.33
CA PHE A 87 6.44 -1.15 -8.86
C PHE A 87 6.54 -2.63 -9.24
N ALA A 88 5.48 -3.43 -9.01
CA ALA A 88 5.44 -4.83 -9.40
C ALA A 88 5.59 -5.03 -10.93
N ARG A 89 5.05 -4.12 -11.74
CA ARG A 89 5.24 -4.12 -13.20
C ARG A 89 6.69 -3.82 -13.58
N ARG A 90 7.33 -2.86 -12.93
CA ARG A 90 8.74 -2.52 -13.16
C ARG A 90 9.68 -3.69 -12.83
N LEU A 91 9.46 -4.37 -11.71
CA LEU A 91 10.26 -5.55 -11.34
C LEU A 91 10.18 -6.67 -12.39
N LYS A 92 9.01 -6.87 -13.01
CA LYS A 92 8.84 -7.86 -14.08
C LYS A 92 9.44 -7.42 -15.42
N ALA A 93 9.59 -6.12 -15.65
CA ALA A 93 10.15 -5.57 -16.88
C ALA A 93 11.69 -5.60 -16.92
N THR A 94 12.34 -6.09 -15.86
CA THR A 94 13.77 -6.41 -15.85
C THR A 94 13.96 -7.93 -15.97
N PRO A 95 13.79 -8.55 -17.17
CA PRO A 95 14.37 -9.87 -17.39
C PRO A 95 15.88 -9.76 -17.23
N ALA A 96 16.47 -10.72 -16.52
CA ALA A 96 17.90 -10.96 -16.54
C ALA A 96 18.39 -10.92 -17.98
N ARG A 97 19.39 -10.06 -18.26
CA ARG A 97 20.20 -10.20 -19.47
C ARG A 97 20.58 -11.68 -19.57
N PRO A 98 20.22 -12.40 -20.65
CA PRO A 98 20.74 -13.74 -20.85
C PRO A 98 22.24 -13.62 -20.75
N ALA A 99 22.86 -14.27 -19.75
CA ALA A 99 24.30 -14.45 -19.77
C ALA A 99 24.60 -15.08 -21.12
N ASP A 100 25.43 -14.39 -21.89
CA ASP A 100 25.69 -14.66 -23.30
C ASP A 100 25.88 -16.17 -23.48
N ALA A 101 24.95 -16.82 -24.17
CA ALA A 101 25.15 -18.18 -24.62
C ALA A 101 26.38 -18.15 -25.54
N PRO A 102 27.47 -18.89 -25.24
CA PRO A 102 28.55 -19.01 -26.20
C PRO A 102 27.96 -19.68 -27.44
N THR A 103 27.87 -18.91 -28.51
CA THR A 103 27.55 -19.39 -29.84
C THR A 103 28.52 -20.51 -30.20
N ASP A 104 27.95 -21.70 -30.33
CA ASP A 104 28.22 -22.70 -31.35
C ASP A 104 29.56 -22.57 -32.09
N LYS A 105 30.33 -23.67 -32.05
CA LYS A 105 31.00 -24.23 -33.22
C LYS A 105 31.85 -23.28 -34.07
N LEU A 106 33.15 -23.37 -33.86
CA LEU A 106 34.14 -23.20 -34.93
C LEU A 106 35.22 -24.28 -34.79
N GLY A 107 35.27 -25.18 -35.78
CA GLY A 107 36.32 -26.18 -36.01
C GLY A 107 35.84 -27.62 -35.72
N SER A 108 35.26 -28.36 -36.67
CA SER A 108 35.91 -29.05 -37.82
C SER A 108 37.03 -29.99 -37.39
#